data_AF-A0A0F8YVM3-F1
#
_entry.id   AF-A0A0F8YVM3-F1
#
_cell.length_a   1.000
_cell.length_b   1.000
_cell.length_c   1.000
_cell.angle_alpha   90.00
_cell.angle_beta   90.00
_cell.angle_gamma   90.00
#
_symmetry.space_group_name_H-M   'P 1'
#
loop_
_entity.id
_entity.type
_entity.pdbx_description
1 polymer ?
#
loop_
_entity_poly.entity_id
_entity_poly.type
_entity_poly.pdbx_seq_one_letter_code
_entity_poly.pdbx_strand_id
1 'polypeptide(L)'
;MSTYADNIREWRKLLPVEYDEAEMVKKQAQRLIEWLYDPEPSELGWVASRRVKTEGLADEAINWGDLGVMDVVSTSEGFLMHVEEADPDCPNFCRWLAEKLAGWGWKVEVITEW
;
A
#
# COMPACT_ATOMS: atom_id res chain seq x y z
N MET A 1 11.58 24.38 20.53
CA MET A 1 10.91 24.58 19.22
C MET A 1 10.09 23.34 18.95
N SER A 2 8.79 23.49 18.66
CA SER A 2 7.91 22.37 18.32
C SER A 2 8.35 21.75 16.99
N THR A 3 8.42 20.42 16.90
CA THR A 3 8.76 19.74 15.64
C THR A 3 7.57 19.74 14.68
N TYR A 4 7.81 19.48 13.40
CA TYR A 4 6.74 19.34 12.40
C TYR A 4 5.77 18.19 12.78
N ALA A 5 6.29 17.10 13.34
CA ALA A 5 5.51 15.97 13.83
C ALA A 5 4.61 16.34 15.03
N ASP A 6 5.12 17.16 15.95
CA ASP A 6 4.36 17.65 17.11
C ASP A 6 3.19 18.54 16.68
N ASN A 7 3.43 19.41 15.70
CA ASN A 7 2.41 20.29 15.15
C ASN A 7 1.30 19.52 14.41
N ILE A 8 1.64 18.50 13.63
CA ILE A 8 0.64 17.62 12.98
C ILE A 8 -0.25 16.95 14.03
N ARG A 9 0.33 16.50 15.15
CA ARG A 9 -0.41 15.82 16.21
C ARG A 9 -1.40 16.74 16.93
N GLU A 10 -1.01 18.00 17.16
CA GLU A 10 -1.90 19.02 17.72
C GLU A 10 -3.00 19.43 16.73
N TRP A 11 -2.66 19.61 15.45
CA TRP A 11 -3.63 20.02 14.44
C TRP A 11 -4.70 18.95 14.18
N ARG A 12 -4.34 17.67 14.31
CA ARG A 12 -5.28 16.53 14.24
C ARG A 12 -6.36 16.59 15.32
N LYS A 13 -6.11 17.21 16.48
CA LYS A 13 -7.11 17.35 17.55
C LYS A 13 -8.18 18.41 17.26
N LEU A 14 -7.91 19.31 16.30
CA LEU A 14 -8.75 20.48 16.02
C LEU A 14 -9.69 20.28 14.81
N LEU A 15 -9.55 19.18 14.07
CA LEU A 15 -10.40 18.88 12.91
C LEU A 15 -11.52 17.91 13.32
N PRO A 16 -12.80 18.24 13.06
CA PRO A 16 -13.95 17.38 13.37
C PRO A 16 -14.15 16.29 12.30
N VAL A 17 -13.06 15.74 11.77
CA VAL A 17 -13.09 14.64 10.82
C VAL A 17 -12.68 13.40 11.61
N GLU A 18 -13.58 12.43 11.76
CA GLU A 18 -13.15 11.08 12.14
C GLU A 18 -12.22 10.60 11.03
N TYR A 19 -10.92 10.64 11.31
CA TYR A 19 -9.90 10.11 10.42
C TYR A 19 -9.87 8.61 10.60
N ASP A 20 -10.44 7.90 9.63
CA ASP A 20 -10.21 6.48 9.49
C ASP A 20 -8.78 6.27 8.97
N GLU A 21 -7.86 6.02 9.89
CA GLU A 21 -6.46 5.74 9.57
C GLU A 21 -6.31 4.50 8.69
N ALA A 22 -7.17 3.49 8.86
CA ALA A 22 -7.13 2.27 8.06
C ALA A 22 -7.51 2.58 6.60
N GLU A 23 -8.55 3.39 6.38
CA GLU A 23 -8.93 3.85 5.05
C GLU A 23 -7.84 4.73 4.40
N MET A 24 -7.10 5.52 5.20
CA MET A 24 -5.94 6.25 4.69
C MET A 24 -4.80 5.32 4.27
N VAL A 25 -4.47 4.32 5.09
CA VAL A 25 -3.45 3.32 4.79
C VAL A 25 -3.82 2.54 3.54
N LYS A 26 -5.08 2.12 3.41
CA LYS A 26 -5.62 1.46 2.21
C LYS A 26 -5.38 2.28 0.95
N LYS A 27 -5.78 3.56 0.94
CA LYS A 27 -5.58 4.46 -0.22
C LYS A 27 -4.12 4.68 -0.56
N GLN A 28 -3.25 4.76 0.45
CA GLN A 28 -1.83 4.94 0.26
C GLN A 28 -1.17 3.69 -0.33
N ALA A 29 -1.55 2.50 0.13
CA ALA A 29 -1.12 1.23 -0.43
C ALA A 29 -1.62 1.03 -1.87
N GLN A 30 -2.89 1.35 -2.15
CA GLN A 30 -3.43 1.30 -3.50
C GLN A 30 -2.62 2.17 -4.46
N ARG A 31 -2.22 3.38 -4.05
CA ARG A 31 -1.37 4.26 -4.87
C ARG A 31 0.04 3.70 -5.10
N LEU A 32 0.59 2.96 -4.15
CA LEU A 32 1.87 2.27 -4.33
C LEU A 32 1.72 1.18 -5.39
N ILE A 33 0.66 0.38 -5.32
CA ILE A 33 0.34 -0.64 -6.33
C ILE A 33 0.15 0.01 -7.71
N GLU A 34 -0.66 1.06 -7.82
CA GLU A 34 -0.87 1.81 -9.07
C GLU A 34 0.44 2.37 -9.65
N TRP A 35 1.39 2.77 -8.79
CA TRP A 35 2.71 3.22 -9.24
C TRP A 35 3.52 2.11 -9.91
N LEU A 36 3.21 0.82 -9.68
CA LEU A 36 3.82 -0.29 -10.40
C LEU A 36 3.31 -0.44 -11.83
N TYR A 37 2.39 0.42 -12.29
CA TYR A 37 1.85 0.40 -13.65
C TYR A 37 2.31 1.60 -14.47
N ASP A 38 2.49 1.38 -15.78
CA ASP A 38 2.62 2.43 -16.78
C ASP A 38 1.36 2.43 -17.66
N PRO A 39 0.88 3.59 -18.15
CA PRO A 39 -0.24 3.63 -19.08
C PRO A 39 0.15 2.96 -20.41
N GLU A 40 -0.74 2.17 -20.98
CA GLU A 40 -0.51 1.54 -22.28
C GLU A 40 -0.60 2.61 -23.39
N PRO A 41 0.47 2.87 -24.17
CA PRO A 41 0.47 3.99 -25.13
C PRO A 41 -0.52 3.83 -26.29
N SER A 42 -0.89 2.60 -26.63
CA SER A 42 -1.73 2.30 -27.81
C SER A 42 -3.19 1.96 -27.50
N GLU A 43 -3.58 1.82 -26.24
CA GLU A 43 -4.91 1.35 -25.82
C GLU A 43 -5.40 2.10 -24.57
N LEU A 44 -6.71 1.99 -24.25
CA LEU A 44 -7.20 2.36 -22.92
C LEU A 44 -6.81 1.26 -21.93
N GLY A 45 -5.73 1.46 -21.16
CA GLY A 45 -5.30 0.46 -20.19
C GLY A 45 -4.00 0.78 -19.47
N TRP A 46 -3.56 -0.19 -18.65
CA TRP A 46 -2.36 -0.13 -17.83
C TRP A 46 -1.58 -1.43 -17.98
N VAL A 47 -0.25 -1.34 -17.94
CA VAL A 47 0.64 -2.50 -17.97
C VAL A 47 1.62 -2.45 -16.82
N ALA A 48 2.03 -3.61 -16.33
CA ALA A 48 3.07 -3.73 -15.32
C ALA A 48 4.34 -3.02 -15.79
N SER A 49 4.81 -2.07 -14.98
CA SER A 49 5.97 -1.24 -15.28
C SER A 49 7.26 -2.06 -15.14
N ARG A 50 8.32 -1.58 -15.80
CA ARG A 50 9.70 -2.02 -15.51
C ARG A 50 10.09 -1.94 -14.03
N ARG A 51 9.38 -1.11 -13.25
CA ARG A 51 9.55 -0.98 -11.81
C ARG A 51 9.31 -2.29 -11.06
N VAL A 52 8.39 -3.13 -11.53
CA VAL A 52 8.15 -4.49 -10.98
C VAL A 52 9.45 -5.29 -10.92
N LYS A 53 10.25 -5.25 -11.99
CA LYS A 53 11.56 -5.91 -12.01
C LYS A 53 12.58 -5.22 -11.11
N THR A 54 12.64 -3.89 -11.13
CA THR A 54 13.59 -3.13 -10.30
C THR A 54 13.37 -3.32 -8.81
N GLU A 55 12.12 -3.47 -8.38
CA GLU A 55 11.76 -3.71 -6.97
C GLU A 55 11.79 -5.21 -6.60
N GLY A 56 12.15 -6.11 -7.53
CA GLY A 56 12.32 -7.55 -7.25
C GLY A 56 11.02 -8.35 -7.17
N LEU A 57 9.96 -7.90 -7.84
CA LEU A 57 8.61 -8.48 -7.80
C LEU A 57 8.27 -9.34 -9.04
N ALA A 58 9.20 -9.42 -10.00
CA ALA A 58 8.93 -10.02 -11.31
C ALA A 58 8.77 -11.55 -11.30
N ASP A 59 9.29 -12.22 -10.26
CA ASP A 59 9.27 -13.68 -10.15
C ASP A 59 8.11 -14.19 -9.27
N GLU A 60 7.29 -13.29 -8.72
CA GLU A 60 6.15 -13.63 -7.86
C GLU A 60 4.87 -13.84 -8.67
N ALA A 61 4.04 -14.78 -8.20
CA ALA A 61 2.77 -15.12 -8.83
C ALA A 61 1.71 -14.07 -8.47
N ILE A 62 1.62 -13.02 -9.30
CA ILE A 62 0.71 -11.90 -9.13
C ILE A 62 -0.12 -11.73 -10.41
N ASN A 63 -1.45 -11.65 -10.27
CA ASN A 63 -2.32 -11.25 -11.37
C ASN A 63 -2.34 -9.73 -11.49
N TRP A 64 -1.40 -9.22 -12.29
CA TRP A 64 -1.25 -7.79 -12.56
C TRP A 64 -2.47 -7.16 -13.26
N GLY A 65 -3.46 -7.93 -13.71
CA GLY A 65 -4.67 -7.40 -14.32
C GLY A 65 -5.67 -6.80 -13.32
N ASP A 66 -5.69 -7.28 -12.08
CA ASP A 66 -6.72 -6.92 -11.08
C ASP A 66 -6.17 -6.82 -9.64
N LEU A 67 -4.85 -6.70 -9.48
CA LEU A 67 -4.18 -6.53 -8.19
C LEU A 67 -4.73 -5.32 -7.41
N GLY A 68 -5.24 -5.56 -6.20
CA GLY A 68 -5.91 -4.52 -5.41
C GLY A 68 -5.86 -4.74 -3.90
N VAL A 69 -5.91 -3.63 -3.15
CA VAL A 69 -6.04 -3.70 -1.69
C VAL A 69 -7.50 -3.90 -1.31
N MET A 70 -7.83 -5.04 -0.73
CA MET A 70 -9.20 -5.40 -0.35
C MET A 70 -9.66 -4.66 0.88
N ASP A 71 -8.92 -4.77 1.97
CA ASP A 71 -9.20 -4.05 3.20
C ASP A 71 -7.93 -3.77 4.01
N VAL A 72 -8.12 -2.91 5.00
CA VAL A 72 -7.14 -2.65 6.04
C VAL A 72 -7.88 -2.61 7.36
N VAL A 73 -7.39 -3.36 8.35
CA VAL A 73 -7.99 -3.47 9.68
C VAL A 73 -7.00 -2.97 10.72
N SER A 74 -7.45 -2.08 11.61
CA SER A 74 -6.65 -1.63 12.76
C SER A 74 -6.48 -2.75 13.78
N THR A 75 -5.26 -2.96 14.26
CA THR A 75 -4.92 -3.96 15.28
C THR A 75 -4.26 -3.29 16.48
N SER A 76 -4.01 -4.04 17.56
CA SER A 76 -3.22 -3.51 18.70
C SER A 76 -1.77 -3.20 18.35
N GLU A 77 -1.29 -3.72 17.22
CA GLU A 77 0.11 -3.66 16.81
C GLU A 77 0.38 -2.76 15.60
N GLY A 78 -0.67 -2.21 14.97
CA GLY A 78 -0.57 -1.47 13.72
C GLY A 78 -1.79 -1.75 12.84
N PHE A 79 -1.56 -2.09 11.59
CA PHE A 79 -2.59 -2.42 10.62
C PHE A 79 -2.33 -3.79 10.00
N LEU A 80 -3.41 -4.53 9.75
CA LEU A 80 -3.40 -5.73 8.91
C LEU A 80 -4.01 -5.37 7.56
N MET A 81 -3.33 -5.70 6.47
CA MET A 81 -3.72 -5.36 5.11
C MET A 81 -3.92 -6.63 4.29
N HIS A 82 -5.08 -6.73 3.64
CA HIS A 82 -5.39 -7.83 2.74
C HIS A 82 -5.30 -7.34 1.30
N VAL A 83 -4.52 -8.04 0.48
CA VAL A 83 -4.34 -7.77 -0.94
C VAL A 83 -4.81 -8.99 -1.73
N GLU A 84 -5.71 -8.80 -2.67
CA GLU A 84 -6.19 -9.87 -3.55
C GLU A 84 -5.34 -9.99 -4.81
N GLU A 85 -5.54 -11.07 -5.57
CA GLU A 85 -4.93 -11.29 -6.89
C GLU A 85 -3.40 -11.43 -6.83
N ALA A 86 -2.90 -11.91 -5.69
CA ALA A 86 -1.51 -12.28 -5.46
C ALA A 86 -1.43 -13.58 -4.65
N ASP A 87 -0.54 -14.49 -5.04
CA ASP A 87 -0.37 -15.76 -4.32
C ASP A 87 0.00 -15.50 -2.85
N PRO A 88 -0.51 -16.31 -1.89
CA PRO A 88 -0.12 -16.20 -0.48
C PRO A 88 1.39 -16.27 -0.21
N ASP A 89 2.18 -16.85 -1.14
CA ASP A 89 3.64 -16.92 -1.10
C ASP A 89 4.30 -15.83 -1.98
N CYS A 90 3.88 -14.58 -1.81
CA CYS A 90 4.53 -13.39 -2.41
C CYS A 90 5.31 -12.54 -1.36
N PRO A 91 6.36 -13.09 -0.71
CA PRO A 91 7.04 -12.43 0.40
C PRO A 91 7.77 -11.13 0.02
N ASN A 92 8.24 -10.97 -1.23
CA ASN A 92 8.89 -9.75 -1.69
C ASN A 92 7.86 -8.64 -1.85
N PHE A 93 6.71 -8.90 -2.44
CA PHE A 93 5.62 -7.95 -2.57
C PHE A 93 5.07 -7.50 -1.21
N CYS A 94 4.77 -8.45 -0.32
CA CYS A 94 4.30 -8.13 1.04
C CYS A 94 5.31 -7.25 1.78
N ARG A 95 6.59 -7.62 1.76
CA ARG A 95 7.68 -6.84 2.37
C ARG A 95 7.82 -5.47 1.73
N TRP A 96 7.82 -5.39 0.41
CA TRP A 96 7.95 -4.15 -0.34
C TRP A 96 6.87 -3.15 0.07
N LEU A 97 5.60 -3.59 0.09
CA LEU A 97 4.48 -2.73 0.46
C LEU A 97 4.58 -2.27 1.93
N ALA A 98 4.89 -3.19 2.84
CA ALA A 98 5.09 -2.90 4.25
C ALA A 98 6.24 -1.88 4.48
N GLU A 99 7.37 -2.05 3.79
CA GLU A 99 8.53 -1.15 3.91
C GLU A 99 8.24 0.26 3.39
N LYS A 100 7.54 0.40 2.26
CA LYS A 100 7.16 1.73 1.72
C LYS A 100 6.21 2.44 2.69
N LEU A 101 5.23 1.73 3.24
CA LEU A 101 4.27 2.29 4.22
C LEU A 101 4.95 2.62 5.55
N ALA A 102 5.90 1.79 6.00
CA ALA A 102 6.74 2.09 7.16
C ALA A 102 7.57 3.36 6.97
N GLY A 103 8.05 3.62 5.74
CA GLY A 103 8.68 4.88 5.36
C GLY A 103 7.79 6.12 5.56
N TRP A 104 6.46 5.94 5.62
CA TRP A 104 5.48 7.00 5.92
C TRP A 104 4.97 6.98 7.36
N GLY A 105 5.51 6.07 8.20
CA GLY A 105 5.18 5.96 9.62
C GLY A 105 4.07 4.96 9.94
N TRP A 106 3.65 4.12 8.99
CA TRP A 106 2.64 3.10 9.21
C TRP A 106 3.29 1.73 9.50
N LYS A 107 2.91 1.08 10.60
CA LYS A 107 3.27 -0.33 10.84
C LYS A 107 2.18 -1.21 10.25
N VAL A 108 2.49 -1.92 9.16
CA VAL A 108 1.53 -2.73 8.40
C VAL A 108 2.06 -4.14 8.22
N GLU A 109 1.23 -5.12 8.52
CA GLU A 109 1.39 -6.51 8.09
C GLU A 109 0.55 -6.74 6.84
N VAL A 110 1.13 -7.36 5.82
CA VAL A 110 0.47 -7.57 4.51
C VAL A 110 0.27 -9.06 4.31
N ILE A 111 -0.96 -9.45 3.99
CA ILE A 111 -1.35 -10.80 3.60
C ILE A 111 -1.90 -10.73 2.17
N THR A 112 -1.51 -11.70 1.35
CA THR A 112 -2.00 -11.86 -0.02
C THR A 112 -2.91 -13.08 -0.14
N GLU A 113 -3.90 -12.99 -1.01
CA GLU A 113 -4.78 -14.10 -1.39
C GLU A 113 -5.09 -14.08 -2.89
N TRP A 114 -5.45 -15.25 -3.43
CA TRP A 114 -5.88 -15.45 -4.81
C TRP A 114 -7.36 -15.74 -4.89
#